data_AF-A0A1U7ZYU9-F1
#
_entry.id   AF-A0A1U7ZYU9-F1
#
_cell.length_a   1.000
_cell.length_b   1.000
_cell.length_c   1.000
_cell.angle_alpha   90.00
_cell.angle_beta   90.00
_cell.angle_gamma   90.00
#
_symmetry.space_group_name_H-M   'P 1'
#
loop_
_entity.id
_entity.type
_entity.pdbx_description
1 polymer ?
#
loop_
_entity_poly.entity_id
_entity_poly.type
_entity_poly.pdbx_seq_one_letter_code
_entity_poly.pdbx_strand_id
1 'polypeptide(L)'
;MNTYRERNYHSLQRSVLMASKVEMVKSVSFLLFSLAVFLTSSQAKSIIQQPQPSRSFSLKIQNTQSLRSCSYTVTIRTSCSSTSYTRDRISLAFGDSFGNQVYVPRLDDPSTGTFERCSTDAFKISGPCTYQICYLYLFRTGYDGLKPESVKISGSYVKTVTFYYDTFIPNGVWFGFNLCNDISTSAAM
;
A
#
# COMPACT_ATOMS: atom_id res chain seq x y z
N MET A 1 -43.89 -22.37 67.84
CA MET A 1 -43.25 -23.09 66.72
C MET A 1 -43.10 -22.26 65.43
N ASN A 2 -43.46 -20.97 65.41
CA ASN A 2 -43.40 -20.14 64.19
C ASN A 2 -42.11 -19.29 64.05
N THR A 3 -41.43 -18.95 65.14
CA THR A 3 -40.23 -18.08 65.13
C THR A 3 -38.93 -18.77 64.70
N TYR A 4 -38.84 -20.10 64.78
CA TYR A 4 -37.68 -20.87 64.30
C TYR A 4 -37.74 -21.10 62.78
N ARG A 5 -38.96 -21.24 62.24
CA ARG A 5 -39.21 -21.43 60.80
C ARG A 5 -38.93 -20.16 60.00
N GLU A 6 -39.32 -19.00 60.50
CA GLU A 6 -39.03 -17.71 59.85
C GLU A 6 -37.55 -17.33 59.86
N ARG A 7 -36.82 -17.60 60.94
CA ARG A 7 -35.36 -17.34 60.99
C ARG A 7 -34.58 -18.21 60.00
N ASN A 8 -34.98 -19.47 59.80
CA ASN A 8 -34.37 -20.34 58.79
C ASN A 8 -34.68 -19.87 57.36
N TYR A 9 -35.89 -19.39 57.10
CA TYR A 9 -36.26 -18.84 55.79
C TYR A 9 -35.47 -17.56 55.45
N HIS A 10 -35.33 -16.65 56.40
CA HIS A 10 -34.51 -15.44 56.23
C HIS A 10 -33.01 -15.74 56.06
N SER A 11 -32.49 -16.74 56.77
CA SER A 11 -31.09 -17.19 56.63
C SER A 11 -30.86 -17.79 55.23
N LEU A 12 -31.75 -18.68 54.76
CA LEU A 12 -31.66 -19.25 53.41
C LEU A 12 -31.78 -18.17 52.32
N GLN A 13 -32.73 -17.24 52.43
CA GLN A 13 -32.89 -16.15 51.45
C GLN A 13 -31.64 -15.27 51.36
N ARG A 14 -30.99 -14.96 52.49
CA ARG A 14 -29.72 -14.22 52.49
C ARG A 14 -28.62 -15.02 51.80
N SER A 15 -28.49 -16.31 52.08
CA SER A 15 -27.49 -17.18 51.45
C SER A 15 -27.69 -17.30 49.94
N VAL A 16 -28.93 -17.47 49.47
CA VAL A 16 -29.28 -17.53 48.05
C VAL A 16 -29.05 -16.19 47.34
N LEU A 17 -29.40 -15.07 47.99
CA LEU A 17 -29.15 -13.73 47.46
C LEU A 17 -27.65 -13.42 47.36
N MET A 18 -26.85 -13.83 48.35
CA MET A 18 -25.40 -13.68 48.31
C MET A 18 -24.79 -14.53 47.19
N ALA A 19 -25.21 -15.79 47.03
CA ALA A 19 -24.75 -16.64 45.93
C ALA A 19 -25.12 -16.06 44.55
N SER A 20 -26.36 -15.58 44.38
CA SER A 20 -26.81 -14.92 43.15
C SER A 20 -26.01 -13.64 42.84
N LYS A 21 -25.69 -12.82 43.85
CA LYS A 21 -24.81 -11.65 43.70
C LYS A 21 -23.39 -12.04 43.29
N VAL A 22 -22.83 -13.10 43.85
CA VAL A 22 -21.49 -13.59 43.52
C VAL A 22 -21.43 -14.07 42.07
N GLU A 23 -22.43 -14.81 41.60
CA GLU A 23 -22.52 -15.24 40.20
C GLU A 23 -22.70 -14.06 39.24
N MET A 24 -23.49 -13.05 39.62
CA MET A 24 -23.66 -11.82 38.84
C MET A 24 -22.34 -11.03 38.74
N VAL A 25 -21.58 -10.90 39.83
CA VAL A 25 -20.28 -10.21 39.84
C VAL A 25 -19.24 -10.93 38.99
N LYS A 26 -19.23 -12.28 38.99
CA LYS A 26 -18.37 -13.07 38.10
C LYS A 26 -18.72 -12.83 36.63
N SER A 27 -20.01 -12.86 36.29
CA SER A 27 -20.48 -12.65 34.93
C SER A 27 -20.17 -11.24 34.41
N VAL A 28 -20.38 -10.21 35.23
CA VAL A 28 -20.02 -8.81 34.90
C VAL A 28 -18.50 -8.66 34.75
N SER A 29 -17.70 -9.28 35.62
CA SER A 29 -16.23 -9.27 35.51
C SER A 29 -15.75 -9.93 34.21
N PHE A 30 -16.36 -11.05 33.80
CA PHE A 30 -16.03 -11.75 32.55
C PHE A 30 -16.41 -10.93 31.31
N LEU A 31 -17.53 -10.20 31.35
CA LEU A 31 -17.95 -9.28 30.29
C LEU A 31 -17.02 -8.07 30.18
N LEU A 32 -16.57 -7.50 31.30
CA LEU A 32 -15.62 -6.40 31.31
C LEU A 32 -14.24 -6.81 30.79
N PHE A 33 -13.78 -8.02 31.14
CA PHE A 33 -12.51 -8.56 30.66
C PHE A 33 -12.53 -8.84 29.15
N SER A 34 -13.63 -9.39 28.63
CA SER A 34 -13.76 -9.63 27.19
C SER A 34 -13.84 -8.33 26.39
N LEU A 35 -14.57 -7.31 26.86
CA LEU A 35 -14.61 -5.98 26.23
C LEU A 35 -13.22 -5.30 26.19
N ALA A 36 -12.41 -5.45 27.25
CA ALA A 36 -11.06 -4.92 27.29
C ALA A 36 -10.14 -5.56 26.23
N VAL A 37 -10.28 -6.87 25.97
CA VAL A 37 -9.50 -7.56 24.94
C VAL A 37 -9.84 -7.04 23.53
N PHE A 38 -11.12 -6.80 23.20
CA PHE A 38 -11.51 -6.27 21.89
C PHE A 38 -10.98 -4.86 21.62
N LEU A 39 -10.89 -4.00 22.65
CA LEU A 39 -10.36 -2.64 22.53
C LEU A 39 -8.83 -2.59 22.28
N THR A 40 -8.10 -3.67 22.55
CA THR A 40 -6.64 -3.76 22.32
C THR A 40 -6.26 -4.35 20.98
N SER A 41 -7.21 -4.54 20.06
CA SER A 41 -6.91 -5.01 18.71
C SER A 41 -6.03 -4.02 17.94
N SER A 42 -4.72 -4.22 18.04
CA SER A 42 -3.71 -3.56 17.24
C SER A 42 -3.90 -3.99 15.79
N GLN A 43 -4.36 -3.07 14.94
CA GLN A 43 -4.32 -3.23 13.49
C GLN A 43 -2.87 -3.51 13.08
N ALA A 44 -2.57 -4.75 12.69
CA ALA A 44 -1.25 -5.10 12.17
C ALA A 44 -0.98 -4.28 10.91
N LYS A 45 -0.02 -3.34 10.97
CA LYS A 45 0.48 -2.66 9.77
C LYS A 45 1.21 -3.69 8.92
N SER A 46 0.72 -3.93 7.70
CA SER A 46 1.45 -4.70 6.69
C SER A 46 2.83 -4.07 6.47
N ILE A 47 3.88 -4.90 6.53
CA ILE A 47 5.27 -4.50 6.24
C ILE A 47 5.45 -4.24 4.73
N ILE A 48 4.58 -4.84 3.88
CA ILE A 48 4.55 -4.56 2.45
C ILE A 48 3.83 -3.24 2.23
N GLN A 49 4.57 -2.19 1.89
CA GLN A 49 4.00 -0.94 1.40
C GLN A 49 3.22 -1.22 0.12
N GLN A 50 1.97 -0.79 0.10
CA GLN A 50 1.08 -0.84 -1.06
C GLN A 50 1.19 0.46 -1.86
N PRO A 51 0.93 0.45 -3.18
CA PRO A 51 0.91 1.68 -3.95
C PRO A 51 -0.22 2.59 -3.45
N GLN A 52 0.07 3.88 -3.33
CA GLN A 52 -0.85 4.89 -2.80
C GLN A 52 -1.10 6.00 -3.83
N PRO A 53 -2.30 6.59 -3.85
CA PRO A 53 -2.53 7.82 -4.57
C PRO A 53 -1.77 8.97 -3.91
N SER A 54 -1.00 9.71 -4.69
CA SER A 54 -0.26 10.88 -4.24
C SER A 54 -0.85 12.14 -4.87
N ARG A 55 -1.52 12.94 -4.03
CA ARG A 55 -2.04 14.26 -4.43
C ARG A 55 -0.99 15.37 -4.32
N SER A 56 0.05 15.14 -3.53
CA SER A 56 1.14 16.10 -3.30
C SER A 56 2.36 15.87 -4.19
N PHE A 57 2.40 14.76 -4.95
CA PHE A 57 3.48 14.53 -5.89
C PHE A 57 3.54 15.67 -6.92
N SER A 58 4.70 16.33 -6.96
CA SER A 58 4.95 17.46 -7.83
C SER A 58 5.98 17.06 -8.87
N LEU A 59 5.57 17.04 -10.14
CA LEU A 59 6.47 16.77 -11.25
C LEU A 59 7.52 17.87 -11.35
N LYS A 60 8.79 17.51 -11.20
CA LYS A 60 9.91 18.39 -11.52
C LYS A 60 10.23 18.29 -13.01
N ILE A 61 9.78 19.26 -13.81
CA ILE A 61 10.26 19.41 -15.19
C ILE A 61 11.65 20.06 -15.12
N GLN A 62 12.69 19.23 -15.04
CA GLN A 62 14.08 19.69 -15.05
C GLN A 62 14.43 20.23 -16.45
N ASN A 63 14.98 21.45 -16.52
CA ASN A 63 15.54 21.97 -17.77
C ASN A 63 16.87 21.24 -18.02
N THR A 64 16.92 20.40 -19.05
CA THR A 64 17.97 19.39 -19.31
C THR A 64 19.36 19.96 -19.67
N GLN A 65 19.56 21.27 -19.57
CA GLN A 65 20.71 21.96 -20.12
C GLN A 65 22.04 21.70 -19.36
N SER A 66 22.03 21.07 -18.18
CA SER A 66 23.26 20.80 -17.41
C SER A 66 23.36 19.44 -16.70
N LEU A 67 22.44 18.51 -16.93
CA LEU A 67 22.43 17.20 -16.26
C LEU A 67 22.96 16.10 -17.17
N ARG A 68 23.85 15.25 -16.64
CA ARG A 68 24.29 14.03 -17.33
C ARG A 68 23.07 13.15 -17.63
N SER A 69 22.96 12.72 -18.89
CA SER A 69 21.91 11.80 -19.33
C SER A 69 22.30 10.36 -19.03
N CYS A 70 21.37 9.60 -18.47
CA CYS A 70 21.48 8.17 -18.22
C CYS A 70 20.37 7.42 -18.97
N SER A 71 20.67 6.18 -19.35
CA SER A 71 19.72 5.27 -19.99
C SER A 71 19.18 4.27 -18.98
N TYR A 72 17.87 4.05 -19.04
CA TYR A 72 17.10 3.17 -18.19
C TYR A 72 16.29 2.21 -19.04
N THR A 73 16.09 0.99 -18.55
CA THR A 73 15.09 0.07 -19.07
C THR A 73 14.00 -0.08 -18.03
N VAL A 74 12.79 0.29 -18.40
CA VAL A 74 11.59 0.06 -17.59
C VAL A 74 10.83 -1.12 -18.19
N THR A 75 10.65 -2.17 -17.40
CA THR A 75 9.86 -3.35 -17.77
C THR A 75 8.57 -3.36 -16.97
N ILE A 76 7.43 -3.34 -17.65
CA ILE A 76 6.10 -3.39 -17.03
C ILE A 76 5.50 -4.76 -17.34
N ARG A 77 5.17 -5.51 -16.29
CA ARG A 77 4.41 -6.76 -16.43
C ARG A 77 2.94 -6.46 -16.15
N THR A 78 2.07 -6.74 -17.12
CA THR A 78 0.63 -6.53 -16.99
C THR A 78 0.00 -7.76 -16.34
N SER A 79 -0.86 -7.54 -15.34
CA SER A 79 -1.52 -8.64 -14.63
C SER A 79 -2.45 -9.40 -15.56
N CYS A 80 -2.56 -10.72 -15.39
CA CYS A 80 -3.56 -11.53 -16.11
C CYS A 80 -5.01 -11.19 -15.74
N SER A 81 -5.20 -10.50 -14.61
CA SER A 81 -6.50 -9.95 -14.20
C SER A 81 -6.73 -8.52 -14.69
N SER A 82 -5.89 -8.02 -15.60
CA SER A 82 -6.09 -6.70 -16.24
C SER A 82 -7.12 -6.75 -17.38
N THR A 83 -7.46 -5.57 -17.88
CA THR A 83 -8.21 -5.41 -19.12
C THR A 83 -7.44 -6.05 -20.29
N SER A 84 -8.16 -6.47 -21.34
CA SER A 84 -7.54 -7.18 -22.47
C SER A 84 -6.48 -6.35 -23.17
N TYR A 85 -6.77 -5.07 -23.36
CA TYR A 85 -5.88 -4.04 -23.85
C TYR A 85 -6.32 -2.71 -23.21
N THR A 86 -5.48 -1.68 -23.33
CA THR A 86 -5.81 -0.33 -22.88
C THR A 86 -5.35 0.69 -23.92
N ARG A 87 -6.20 1.67 -24.22
CA ARG A 87 -5.86 2.86 -25.02
C ARG A 87 -5.54 4.06 -24.14
N ASP A 88 -5.58 3.86 -22.83
CA ASP A 88 -5.33 4.91 -21.87
C ASP A 88 -3.89 5.38 -21.98
N ARG A 89 -3.70 6.70 -21.86
CA ARG A 89 -2.35 7.25 -21.79
C ARG A 89 -1.75 6.92 -20.44
N ILE A 90 -0.59 6.27 -20.45
CA ILE A 90 0.18 5.94 -19.25
C ILE A 90 1.43 6.82 -19.21
N SER A 91 1.53 7.67 -18.20
CA SER A 91 2.73 8.42 -17.87
C SER A 91 3.43 7.79 -16.67
N LEU A 92 4.74 8.02 -16.55
CA LEU A 92 5.57 7.44 -15.52
C LEU A 92 6.58 8.45 -15.00
N ALA A 93 6.79 8.48 -13.68
CA ALA A 93 7.83 9.25 -13.05
C ALA A 93 8.53 8.43 -11.97
N PHE A 94 9.87 8.43 -11.94
CA PHE A 94 10.66 7.78 -10.90
C PHE A 94 11.88 8.62 -10.54
N GLY A 95 12.49 8.33 -9.40
CA GLY A 95 13.67 9.04 -8.97
C GLY A 95 14.20 8.60 -7.61
N ASP A 96 15.08 9.44 -7.07
CA ASP A 96 15.84 9.16 -5.86
C ASP A 96 15.58 10.17 -4.72
N SER A 97 16.20 9.92 -3.57
CA SER A 97 16.10 10.76 -2.37
C SER A 97 16.80 12.12 -2.52
N PHE A 98 17.63 12.31 -3.53
CA PHE A 98 18.33 13.56 -3.83
C PHE A 98 17.50 14.49 -4.73
N GLY A 99 16.32 14.04 -5.16
CA GLY A 99 15.41 14.83 -5.96
C GLY A 99 15.69 14.78 -7.46
N ASN A 100 16.55 13.86 -7.92
CA ASN A 100 16.65 13.54 -9.34
C ASN A 100 15.37 12.83 -9.77
N GLN A 101 14.81 13.23 -10.91
CA GLN A 101 13.54 12.71 -11.41
C GLN A 101 13.65 12.45 -12.91
N VAL A 102 13.25 11.26 -13.32
CA VAL A 102 12.98 10.91 -14.71
C VAL A 102 11.47 10.90 -14.90
N TYR A 103 10.98 11.59 -15.93
CA TYR A 103 9.57 11.67 -16.27
C TYR A 103 9.37 11.29 -17.73
N VAL A 104 8.41 10.40 -17.98
CA VAL A 104 7.97 9.99 -19.30
C VAL A 104 6.49 10.36 -19.45
N PRO A 105 6.15 11.31 -20.34
CA PRO A 105 4.78 11.79 -20.49
C PRO A 105 3.85 10.74 -21.09
N ARG A 106 4.38 9.82 -21.88
CA ARG A 106 3.63 8.74 -22.52
C ARG A 106 4.57 7.55 -22.76
N LEU A 107 4.25 6.41 -22.16
CA LEU A 107 5.01 5.17 -22.32
C LEU A 107 4.58 4.36 -23.55
N ASP A 108 3.31 4.43 -23.94
CA ASP A 108 2.81 3.64 -25.06
C ASP A 108 3.32 4.17 -26.40
N ASP A 109 3.72 3.23 -27.25
CA ASP A 109 3.85 3.45 -28.69
C ASP A 109 2.51 3.00 -29.32
N PRO A 110 1.76 3.91 -29.96
CA PRO A 110 0.41 3.65 -30.48
C PRO A 110 0.32 2.51 -31.52
N SER A 111 1.44 1.91 -31.93
CA SER A 111 1.51 0.84 -32.93
C SER A 111 1.80 -0.58 -32.40
N THR A 112 2.02 -0.78 -31.10
CA THR A 112 2.77 -1.97 -30.61
C THR A 112 2.05 -2.98 -29.71
N GLY A 113 0.76 -2.79 -29.37
CA GLY A 113 0.06 -3.71 -28.47
C GLY A 113 0.59 -3.67 -27.02
N THR A 114 1.18 -2.54 -26.61
CA THR A 114 1.65 -2.36 -25.23
C THR A 114 0.52 -2.50 -24.23
N PHE A 115 0.84 -3.10 -23.07
CA PHE A 115 -0.05 -3.29 -21.94
C PHE A 115 -1.21 -4.27 -22.18
N GLU A 116 -1.04 -5.23 -23.10
CA GLU A 116 -1.96 -6.37 -23.22
C GLU A 116 -2.00 -7.20 -21.92
N ARG A 117 -3.14 -7.84 -21.66
CA ARG A 117 -3.26 -8.72 -20.49
C ARG A 117 -2.21 -9.82 -20.51
N CYS A 118 -1.67 -10.14 -19.34
CA CYS A 118 -0.57 -11.12 -19.19
C CYS A 118 0.70 -10.79 -20.00
N SER A 119 0.88 -9.57 -20.52
CA SER A 119 2.05 -9.20 -21.31
C SER A 119 3.22 -8.74 -20.43
N THR A 120 4.38 -8.59 -21.07
CA THR A 120 5.52 -7.85 -20.50
C THR A 120 6.09 -6.93 -21.56
N ASP A 121 6.09 -5.63 -21.27
CA ASP A 121 6.55 -4.57 -22.17
C ASP A 121 7.80 -3.90 -21.61
N ALA A 122 8.78 -3.60 -22.47
CA ALA A 122 10.04 -3.01 -22.07
C ALA A 122 10.34 -1.70 -22.83
N PHE A 123 10.62 -0.64 -22.08
CA PHE A 123 10.82 0.72 -22.59
C PHE A 123 12.24 1.19 -22.29
N LYS A 124 12.95 1.66 -23.31
CA LYS A 124 14.24 2.35 -23.14
C LYS A 124 13.98 3.84 -22.94
N ILE A 125 14.38 4.36 -21.79
CA ILE A 125 14.11 5.73 -21.36
C ILE A 125 15.44 6.44 -21.13
N SER A 126 15.55 7.68 -21.62
CA SER A 126 16.67 8.56 -21.29
C SER A 126 16.19 9.66 -20.37
N GLY A 127 17.00 10.04 -19.39
CA GLY A 127 16.69 11.11 -18.44
C GLY A 127 17.88 11.46 -17.56
N PRO A 128 17.71 12.39 -16.61
CA PRO A 128 18.74 12.71 -15.63
C PRO A 128 19.22 11.45 -14.91
N CYS A 129 20.53 11.33 -14.71
CA CYS A 129 21.08 10.27 -13.87
C CYS A 129 20.53 10.36 -12.44
N THR A 130 20.17 9.20 -11.90
CA THR A 130 19.69 9.00 -10.54
C THR A 130 20.68 8.13 -9.79
N TYR A 131 20.63 8.17 -8.46
CA TYR A 131 21.33 7.24 -7.59
C TYR A 131 20.45 6.01 -7.30
N GLN A 132 20.13 5.75 -6.03
CA GLN A 132 19.22 4.70 -5.64
C GLN A 132 17.77 5.15 -5.91
N ILE A 133 17.15 4.56 -6.94
CA ILE A 133 15.73 4.77 -7.20
C ILE A 133 14.94 4.27 -5.99
N CYS A 134 14.06 5.12 -5.48
CA CYS A 134 13.32 4.90 -4.24
C CYS A 134 11.84 5.26 -4.33
N TYR A 135 11.42 5.93 -5.41
CA TYR A 135 10.01 6.17 -5.68
C TYR A 135 9.71 5.91 -7.15
N LEU A 136 8.46 5.54 -7.41
CA LEU A 136 7.89 5.37 -8.73
C LEU A 136 6.40 5.70 -8.64
N TYR A 137 5.93 6.54 -9.56
CA TYR A 137 4.52 6.80 -9.76
C TYR A 137 4.12 6.58 -11.21
N LEU A 138 2.94 6.00 -11.40
CA LEU A 138 2.24 5.93 -12.67
C LEU A 138 1.08 6.92 -12.67
N PHE A 139 0.76 7.48 -13.83
CA PHE A 139 -0.40 8.33 -14.04
C PHE A 139 -1.17 7.81 -15.23
N ARG A 140 -2.45 7.52 -15.05
CA ARG A 140 -3.34 7.03 -16.11
C ARG A 140 -4.35 8.10 -16.45
N THR A 141 -4.57 8.31 -17.75
CA THR A 141 -5.73 9.07 -18.26
C THR A 141 -6.45 8.29 -19.34
N GLY A 142 -7.72 7.98 -19.10
CA GLY A 142 -8.61 7.33 -20.05
C GLY A 142 -9.70 6.50 -19.35
N TYR A 143 -10.32 5.59 -20.10
CA TYR A 143 -11.49 4.82 -19.66
C TYR A 143 -11.24 3.32 -19.52
N ASP A 144 -10.25 2.77 -20.22
CA ASP A 144 -10.08 1.33 -20.35
C ASP A 144 -9.51 0.71 -19.05
N GLY A 145 -8.67 1.46 -18.33
CA GLY A 145 -7.98 0.98 -17.13
C GLY A 145 -6.70 0.22 -17.45
N LEU A 146 -5.85 0.05 -16.43
CA LEU A 146 -4.64 -0.77 -16.48
C LEU A 146 -4.35 -1.29 -15.08
N LYS A 147 -4.00 -2.58 -14.99
CA LYS A 147 -3.56 -3.26 -13.77
C LYS A 147 -2.16 -3.85 -14.01
N PRO A 148 -1.09 -3.09 -13.71
CA PRO A 148 0.25 -3.66 -13.69
C PRO A 148 0.36 -4.65 -12.55
N GLU A 149 1.02 -5.77 -12.80
CA GLU A 149 1.50 -6.64 -11.73
C GLU A 149 2.75 -6.03 -11.09
N SER A 150 3.72 -5.64 -11.91
CA SER A 150 4.95 -5.00 -11.44
C SER A 150 5.58 -4.05 -12.47
N VAL A 151 6.40 -3.14 -11.96
CA VAL A 151 7.27 -2.27 -12.74
C VAL A 151 8.69 -2.44 -12.25
N LYS A 152 9.57 -2.92 -13.13
CA LYS A 152 11.00 -3.11 -12.87
C LYS A 152 11.80 -2.04 -13.60
N ILE A 153 12.74 -1.42 -12.91
CA ILE A 153 13.61 -0.38 -13.48
C ILE A 153 15.05 -0.85 -13.32
N SER A 154 15.80 -0.86 -14.41
CA SER A 154 17.24 -1.11 -14.43
C SER A 154 17.95 -0.03 -15.23
N GLY A 155 19.25 0.15 -14.97
CA GLY A 155 20.12 1.05 -15.72
C GLY A 155 21.58 0.73 -15.44
N SER A 156 22.49 1.21 -16.27
CA SER A 156 23.92 0.86 -16.16
C SER A 156 24.59 1.33 -14.87
N TYR A 157 24.02 2.33 -14.20
CA TYR A 157 24.62 2.99 -13.03
C TYR A 157 23.71 2.96 -11.79
N VAL A 158 22.61 2.21 -11.84
CA VAL A 158 21.63 2.14 -10.75
C VAL A 158 21.30 0.69 -10.43
N LYS A 159 21.03 0.39 -9.16
CA LYS A 159 20.55 -0.94 -8.77
C LYS A 159 19.16 -1.17 -9.37
N THR A 160 18.95 -2.37 -9.89
CA THR A 160 17.62 -2.80 -10.35
C THR A 160 16.64 -2.77 -9.17
N VAL A 161 15.48 -2.14 -9.38
CA VAL A 161 14.40 -2.06 -8.40
C VAL A 161 13.10 -2.54 -9.03
N THR A 162 12.26 -3.20 -8.25
CA THR A 162 10.93 -3.67 -8.69
C THR A 162 9.86 -3.17 -7.73
N PHE A 163 8.81 -2.58 -8.29
CA PHE A 163 7.63 -2.11 -7.58
C PHE A 163 6.43 -2.98 -7.95
N TYR A 164 5.73 -3.54 -6.97
CA TYR A 164 4.62 -4.48 -7.18
C TYR A 164 3.27 -3.79 -6.96
N TYR A 165 2.51 -3.59 -8.03
CA TYR A 165 1.23 -2.87 -7.95
C TYR A 165 0.06 -3.82 -7.67
N ASP A 166 -0.08 -4.85 -8.51
CA ASP A 166 -1.24 -5.76 -8.62
C ASP A 166 -2.60 -5.12 -8.26
N THR A 167 -2.83 -3.89 -8.73
CA THR A 167 -4.08 -3.15 -8.55
C THR A 167 -4.29 -2.18 -9.71
N PHE A 168 -5.54 -1.82 -9.98
CA PHE A 168 -5.86 -0.90 -11.07
C PHE A 168 -5.34 0.51 -10.76
N ILE A 169 -4.67 1.12 -11.73
CA ILE A 169 -4.22 2.50 -11.62
C ILE A 169 -5.46 3.42 -11.67
N PRO A 170 -5.70 4.28 -10.66
CA PRO A 170 -6.80 5.21 -10.70
C PRO A 170 -6.63 6.26 -11.80
N ASN A 171 -7.74 6.78 -12.33
CA ASN A 171 -7.72 7.81 -13.38
C ASN A 171 -7.32 9.16 -12.79
N GLY A 172 -6.42 9.90 -13.44
CA GLY A 172 -6.18 11.31 -13.17
C GLY A 172 -5.44 11.64 -11.86
N VAL A 173 -4.75 10.66 -11.26
CA VAL A 173 -3.92 10.86 -10.06
C VAL A 173 -2.62 10.09 -10.17
N TRP A 174 -1.53 10.65 -9.63
CA TRP A 174 -0.26 9.95 -9.51
C TRP A 174 -0.40 8.83 -8.49
N PHE A 175 -0.06 7.60 -8.86
CA PHE A 175 -0.32 6.42 -8.05
C PHE A 175 0.92 5.52 -8.02
N GLY A 176 1.38 5.14 -6.83
CA GLY A 176 2.62 4.37 -6.70
C GLY A 176 3.28 4.47 -5.33
N PHE A 177 4.61 4.45 -5.30
CA PHE A 177 5.42 4.26 -4.10
C PHE A 177 6.34 5.45 -3.87
N ASN A 178 6.58 5.77 -2.59
CA ASN A 178 7.69 6.61 -2.16
C ASN A 178 8.33 5.97 -0.94
N LEU A 179 9.47 5.32 -1.15
CA LEU A 179 10.21 4.52 -0.18
C LEU A 179 11.54 5.20 0.21
N CYS A 180 11.71 6.47 -0.16
CA CYS A 180 12.99 7.17 -0.01
C CYS A 180 13.43 7.33 1.45
N ASN A 181 12.48 7.35 2.38
CA ASN A 181 12.76 7.40 3.82
C ASN A 181 13.02 6.00 4.41
N ASP A 182 12.44 4.96 3.82
CA ASP A 182 12.55 3.58 4.34
C ASP A 182 13.89 2.94 3.96
N ILE A 183 14.45 3.30 2.81
CA ILE A 183 15.77 2.82 2.35
C ILE A 183 16.90 3.26 3.30
N SER A 184 16.72 4.37 4.04
CA SER A 184 17.65 4.77 5.10
C SER A 184 17.72 3.77 6.26
N THR A 185 16.69 2.94 6.44
CA THR A 185 16.61 1.99 7.57
C THR A 185 17.05 0.58 7.18
N SER A 186 16.83 0.13 5.93
CA SER A 186 17.34 -1.16 5.45
C SER A 186 18.83 -1.16 5.10
N ALA A 187 19.44 0.01 4.90
CA ALA A 187 20.91 0.13 4.77
C ALA A 187 21.63 0.20 6.13
N ALA A 188 20.87 0.25 7.24
CA ALA A 188 21.39 0.35 8.61
C ALA A 188 21.13 -0.93 9.45
N MET A 189 20.72 -2.03 8.81
CA MET A 189 20.64 -3.37 9.42
C MET A 189 21.65 -4.32 8.76
#